data_AF-A0A558IVC6-F1
#
_entry.id   AF-A0A558IVC6-F1
#
_cell.length_a   1.000
_cell.length_b   1.000
_cell.length_c   1.000
_cell.angle_alpha   90.00
_cell.angle_beta   90.00
_cell.angle_gamma   90.00
#
_symmetry.space_group_name_H-M   'P 1'
#
loop_
_entity.id
_entity.type
_entity.pdbx_description
1 polymer ?
#
loop_
_entity_poly.entity_id
_entity_poly.type
_entity_poly.pdbx_seq_one_letter_code
_entity_poly.pdbx_strand_id
1 'polypeptide(L)'
;MANPFVKAWKYLMALFDSKIEENADPKVQIEQAIEEAQRQHQELSQQAAAVIGNQRQLEMQLNRRLSEIEKLQQNTRNALSLADKARAEGDAQKATEYENAAEAFAAQLVTAEQSVEDTKKLHDQALQQAEQAKKAVERNGMALREKVNERSKLLSQLEQAKMQEKVSESLNSMNELSANGNSPSLDAVRDKIERRYSKALGQAELAENSVSNRMQEIEQAGVQLAGHSRLEQIRAEMNNPKAVEGNSQQAIGSAEAKAQPNVQDDAVQARLRELRGE
;
A
#
# COMPACT_ATOMS: atom_id res chain seq x y z
N MET A 1 -11.58 24.74 -30.66
CA MET A 1 -11.26 23.55 -31.48
C MET A 1 -9.85 23.11 -31.12
N ALA A 2 -9.64 21.86 -30.68
CA ALA A 2 -8.34 21.42 -30.17
C ALA A 2 -7.31 21.36 -31.31
N ASN A 3 -6.24 22.14 -31.19
CA ASN A 3 -5.19 22.25 -32.20
C ASN A 3 -4.58 20.88 -32.53
N PRO A 4 -4.54 20.47 -33.80
CA PRO A 4 -3.99 19.18 -34.22
C PRO A 4 -2.51 19.03 -33.85
N PHE A 5 -1.77 20.14 -33.76
CA PHE A 5 -0.38 20.19 -33.30
C PHE A 5 -0.19 19.75 -31.84
N VAL A 6 -1.09 20.17 -30.94
CA VAL A 6 -1.02 19.78 -29.53
C VAL A 6 -1.33 18.30 -29.35
N LYS A 7 -2.23 17.76 -30.19
CA LYS A 7 -2.50 16.31 -30.22
C LYS A 7 -1.32 15.51 -30.74
N ALA A 8 -0.68 15.97 -31.83
CA ALA A 8 0.53 15.33 -32.36
C ALA A 8 1.70 15.39 -31.37
N TRP A 9 1.91 16.51 -30.69
CA TRP A 9 2.92 16.64 -29.63
C TRP A 9 2.64 15.75 -28.43
N LYS A 10 1.38 15.68 -27.99
CA LYS A 10 0.96 14.75 -26.91
C LYS A 10 1.15 13.29 -27.32
N TYR A 11 0.84 12.92 -28.57
CA TYR A 11 1.07 11.57 -29.08
C TYR A 11 2.57 11.26 -29.19
N LEU A 12 3.38 12.22 -29.60
CA LEU A 12 4.82 12.06 -29.71
C LEU A 12 5.48 11.96 -28.33
N MET A 13 5.06 12.78 -27.36
CA MET A 13 5.43 12.65 -25.95
C MET A 13 4.97 11.31 -25.39
N ALA A 14 3.72 10.88 -25.61
CA ALA A 14 3.23 9.59 -25.11
C ALA A 14 3.94 8.38 -25.74
N LEU A 15 4.34 8.47 -27.01
CA LEU A 15 5.18 7.46 -27.69
C LEU A 15 6.63 7.47 -27.20
N PHE A 16 7.13 8.61 -26.73
CA PHE A 16 8.43 8.71 -26.05
C PHE A 16 8.35 8.22 -24.60
N ASP A 17 7.32 8.59 -23.85
CA ASP A 17 7.05 8.15 -22.47
C ASP A 17 6.91 6.63 -22.42
N SER A 18 6.08 6.06 -23.31
CA SER A 18 5.90 4.60 -23.41
C SER A 18 7.17 3.87 -23.81
N LYS A 19 8.00 4.42 -24.70
CA LYS A 19 9.31 3.81 -25.05
C LYS A 19 10.41 4.05 -24.02
N ILE A 20 10.30 5.07 -23.17
CA ILE A 20 11.29 5.36 -22.12
C ILE A 20 10.97 4.56 -20.85
N GLU A 21 9.69 4.41 -20.50
CA GLU A 21 9.27 3.55 -19.39
C GLU A 21 9.45 2.06 -19.69
N GLU A 22 9.21 1.62 -20.94
CA GLU A 22 9.40 0.22 -21.35
C GLU A 22 10.89 -0.15 -21.56
N ASN A 23 11.78 0.84 -21.60
CA ASN A 23 13.21 0.67 -21.86
C ASN A 23 14.07 1.38 -20.81
N ALA A 24 13.56 1.53 -19.59
CA ALA A 24 14.32 2.12 -18.49
C ALA A 24 15.57 1.28 -18.24
N ASP A 25 16.75 1.88 -18.43
CA ASP A 25 18.05 1.22 -18.24
C ASP A 25 18.01 0.45 -16.90
N PRO A 26 18.25 -0.87 -16.89
CA PRO A 26 18.22 -1.67 -15.67
C PRO A 26 19.07 -1.08 -14.55
N LYS A 27 20.12 -0.33 -14.89
CA LYS A 27 20.93 0.45 -13.94
C LYS A 27 20.10 1.44 -13.14
N VAL A 28 19.26 2.24 -13.81
CA VAL A 28 18.43 3.27 -13.18
C VAL A 28 17.40 2.64 -12.26
N GLN A 29 16.77 1.52 -12.67
CA GLN A 29 15.82 0.80 -11.82
C GLN A 29 16.47 0.27 -10.54
N ILE A 30 17.68 -0.28 -10.65
CA ILE A 30 18.44 -0.76 -9.49
C ILE A 30 18.80 0.41 -8.56
N GLU A 31 19.21 1.55 -9.11
CA GLU A 31 19.52 2.76 -8.32
C GLU A 31 18.27 3.30 -7.61
N GLN A 32 17.15 3.43 -8.31
CA GLN A 32 15.86 3.86 -7.74
C GLN A 32 15.39 2.95 -6.61
N ALA A 33 15.46 1.63 -6.79
CA ALA A 33 15.07 0.67 -5.74
C ALA A 33 15.92 0.83 -4.46
N ILE A 34 17.19 1.21 -4.60
CA ILE A 34 18.09 1.42 -3.46
C ILE A 34 17.83 2.76 -2.79
N GLU A 35 17.61 3.82 -3.56
CA GLU A 35 17.20 5.11 -3.01
C GLU A 35 15.88 4.99 -2.24
N GLU A 36 14.92 4.26 -2.77
CA GLU A 36 13.65 4.00 -2.08
C GLU A 36 13.87 3.23 -0.78
N ALA A 37 14.65 2.15 -0.82
CA ALA A 37 14.99 1.39 0.39
C ALA A 37 15.72 2.24 1.44
N GLN A 38 16.60 3.16 1.01
CA GLN A 38 17.27 4.12 1.91
C GLN A 38 16.29 5.11 2.52
N ARG A 39 15.36 5.66 1.73
CA ARG A 39 14.31 6.57 2.24
C ARG A 39 13.42 5.86 3.26
N GLN A 40 12.96 4.65 2.95
CA GLN A 40 12.18 3.83 3.88
C GLN A 40 12.95 3.57 5.19
N HIS A 41 14.25 3.28 5.11
CA HIS A 41 15.09 3.11 6.30
C HIS A 41 15.19 4.39 7.15
N GLN A 42 15.35 5.54 6.50
CA GLN A 42 15.40 6.84 7.18
C GLN A 42 14.07 7.18 7.85
N GLU A 43 12.95 6.96 7.17
CA GLU A 43 11.61 7.19 7.72
C GLU A 43 11.33 6.30 8.93
N LEU A 44 11.60 4.99 8.81
CA LEU A 44 11.47 4.05 9.94
C LEU A 44 12.37 4.43 11.11
N SER A 45 13.59 4.89 10.84
CA SER A 45 14.52 5.34 11.87
C SER A 45 14.02 6.59 12.59
N GLN A 46 13.41 7.54 11.87
CA GLN A 46 12.81 8.74 12.45
C GLN A 46 11.59 8.39 13.33
N GLN A 47 10.72 7.49 12.85
CA GLN A 47 9.58 7.02 13.63
C GLN A 47 10.05 6.30 14.91
N ALA A 48 11.04 5.42 14.80
CA ALA A 48 11.62 4.76 15.97
C ALA A 48 12.25 5.75 16.95
N ALA A 49 12.93 6.80 16.44
CA ALA A 49 13.48 7.84 17.29
C ALA A 49 12.40 8.58 18.08
N ALA A 50 11.24 8.85 17.48
CA ALA A 50 10.11 9.46 18.18
C ALA A 50 9.56 8.56 19.30
N VAL A 51 9.39 7.26 19.04
CA VAL A 51 8.92 6.27 20.04
C VAL A 51 9.92 6.12 21.19
N ILE A 52 11.21 6.00 20.87
CA ILE A 52 12.29 5.92 21.88
C ILE A 52 12.38 7.24 22.67
N GLY A 53 12.17 8.38 22.02
CA GLY A 53 12.11 9.68 22.66
C GLY A 53 10.99 9.77 23.70
N ASN A 54 9.80 9.27 23.36
CA ASN A 54 8.67 9.17 24.29
C ASN A 54 9.01 8.30 25.51
N GLN A 55 9.62 7.12 25.31
CA GLN A 55 10.07 6.27 26.41
C GLN A 55 11.02 7.01 27.35
N ARG A 56 12.04 7.71 26.82
CA ARG A 56 12.96 8.50 27.64
C ARG A 56 12.28 9.66 28.38
N GLN A 57 11.28 10.28 27.76
CA GLN A 57 10.52 11.34 28.41
C GLN A 57 9.74 10.79 29.63
N LEU A 58 9.12 9.61 29.50
CA LEU A 58 8.44 8.93 30.60
C LEU A 58 9.43 8.52 31.70
N GLU A 59 10.62 8.04 31.34
CA GLU A 59 11.68 7.71 32.30
C GLU A 59 12.11 8.95 33.11
N MET A 60 12.31 10.10 32.46
CA MET A 60 12.60 11.36 33.14
C MET A 60 11.45 11.86 34.02
N GLN A 61 10.20 11.64 33.61
CA GLN A 61 9.03 11.95 34.45
C GLN A 61 8.98 11.06 35.69
N LEU A 62 9.20 9.75 35.51
CA LEU A 62 9.25 8.77 36.59
C LEU A 62 10.31 9.13 37.62
N ASN A 63 11.55 9.43 37.17
CA ASN A 63 12.64 9.83 38.05
C ASN A 63 12.34 11.10 38.85
N ARG A 64 11.71 12.10 38.23
CA ARG A 64 11.29 13.33 38.92
C ARG A 64 10.25 13.06 40.00
N ARG A 65 9.24 12.23 39.70
CA ARG A 65 8.18 11.86 40.65
C ARG A 65 8.73 11.01 41.81
N LEU A 66 9.67 10.11 41.55
CA LEU A 66 10.36 9.35 42.61
C LEU A 66 11.14 10.28 43.56
N SER A 67 11.81 11.32 43.02
CA SER A 67 12.48 12.33 43.85
C SER A 67 11.49 13.17 44.68
N GLU A 68 10.29 13.44 44.15
CA GLU A 68 9.23 14.13 44.88
C GLU A 68 8.71 13.28 46.05
N ILE A 69 8.47 11.98 45.83
CA ILE A 69 8.13 11.01 46.87
C ILE A 69 9.17 11.02 47.99
N GLU A 70 10.46 10.95 47.64
CA GLU A 70 11.55 10.96 48.63
C GLU A 70 11.52 12.24 49.50
N LYS A 71 11.28 13.40 48.88
CA LYS A 71 11.14 14.68 49.60
C LYS A 71 9.91 14.69 50.52
N LEU A 72 8.77 14.22 50.04
CA LEU A 72 7.54 14.15 50.82
C LEU A 72 7.70 13.19 52.01
N GLN A 73 8.34 12.04 51.81
CA GLN A 73 8.68 11.11 52.90
C GLN A 73 9.60 11.76 53.94
N GLN A 74 10.64 12.47 53.51
CA GLN A 74 11.54 13.16 54.42
C GLN A 74 10.83 14.27 55.21
N ASN A 75 9.99 15.07 54.55
CA ASN A 75 9.21 16.12 55.19
C ASN A 75 8.20 15.55 56.20
N THR A 76 7.52 14.46 55.86
CA THR A 76 6.61 13.75 56.76
C THR A 76 7.34 13.26 58.01
N ARG A 77 8.49 12.59 57.85
CA ARG A 77 9.31 12.11 58.98
C ARG A 77 9.80 13.27 59.86
N ASN A 78 10.23 14.37 59.24
CA ASN A 78 10.69 15.55 59.97
C ASN A 78 9.55 16.19 60.77
N ALA A 79 8.35 16.33 60.17
CA ALA A 79 7.18 16.87 60.84
C ALA A 79 6.76 16.01 62.05
N LEU A 80 6.73 14.68 61.88
CA LEU A 80 6.47 13.75 63.00
C LEU A 80 7.53 13.87 64.11
N SER A 81 8.82 13.95 63.75
CA SER A 81 9.88 14.14 64.74
C SER A 81 9.73 15.45 65.52
N LEU A 82 9.30 16.52 64.86
CA LEU A 82 9.03 17.82 65.51
C LEU A 82 7.78 17.75 66.40
N ALA A 83 6.73 17.06 65.97
CA ALA A 83 5.54 16.82 66.78
C ALA A 83 5.88 16.06 68.08
N ASP A 84 6.68 14.99 67.98
CA ASP A 84 7.10 14.20 69.14
C ASP A 84 7.95 15.02 70.12
N LYS A 85 8.84 15.88 69.61
CA LYS A 85 9.63 16.81 70.45
C LYS A 85 8.73 17.82 71.16
N ALA A 86 7.82 18.48 70.44
CA ALA A 86 6.89 19.43 71.03
C ALA A 86 6.01 18.77 72.11
N ARG A 87 5.58 17.52 71.89
CA ARG A 87 4.84 16.73 72.88
C ARG A 87 5.67 16.43 74.12
N ALA A 88 6.95 16.07 73.95
CA ALA A 88 7.88 15.83 75.06
C ALA A 88 8.20 17.10 75.87
N GLU A 89 8.20 18.27 75.21
CA GLU A 89 8.39 19.59 75.83
C GLU A 89 7.12 20.14 76.50
N GLY A 90 5.97 19.47 76.34
CA GLY A 90 4.68 19.87 76.92
C GLY A 90 3.90 20.91 76.10
N ASP A 91 4.35 21.23 74.89
CA ASP A 91 3.68 22.18 73.98
C ASP A 91 2.67 21.44 73.07
N ALA A 92 1.50 21.15 73.64
CA ALA A 92 0.44 20.38 72.96
C ALA A 92 -0.11 21.07 71.70
N GLN A 93 -0.12 22.41 71.65
CA GLN A 93 -0.59 23.16 70.48
C GLN A 93 0.36 22.96 69.31
N LYS A 94 1.67 23.17 69.51
CA LYS A 94 2.65 22.94 68.43
C LYS A 94 2.74 21.49 67.99
N ALA A 95 2.58 20.54 68.92
CA ALA A 95 2.54 19.12 68.56
C ALA A 95 1.41 18.83 67.56
N THR A 96 0.21 19.36 67.83
CA THR A 96 -0.96 19.21 66.94
C THR A 96 -0.72 19.87 65.57
N GLU A 97 -0.10 21.06 65.53
CA GLU A 97 0.23 21.75 64.27
C GLU A 97 1.19 20.93 63.39
N TYR A 98 2.23 20.35 63.99
CA TYR A 98 3.17 19.49 63.26
C TYR A 98 2.55 18.16 62.83
N GLU A 99 1.65 17.58 63.63
CA GLU A 99 0.86 16.40 63.24
C GLU A 99 -0.01 16.69 62.01
N ASN A 100 -0.76 17.80 62.03
CA ASN A 100 -1.58 18.20 60.88
C ASN A 100 -0.72 18.42 59.62
N ALA A 101 0.48 18.98 59.76
CA ALA A 101 1.43 19.12 58.65
C ALA A 101 1.92 17.75 58.14
N ALA A 102 2.22 16.81 59.04
CA ALA A 102 2.60 15.45 58.68
C ALA A 102 1.47 14.71 57.94
N GLU A 103 0.22 14.85 58.40
CA GLU A 103 -0.95 14.29 57.72
C GLU A 103 -1.12 14.87 56.31
N ALA A 104 -0.94 16.19 56.15
CA ALA A 104 -0.99 16.84 54.84
C ALA A 104 0.10 16.31 53.89
N PHE A 105 1.34 16.15 54.36
CA PHE A 105 2.41 15.55 53.55
C PHE A 105 2.15 14.08 53.23
N ALA A 106 1.56 13.32 54.16
CA ALA A 106 1.19 11.93 53.93
C ALA A 106 0.08 11.81 52.87
N ALA A 107 -0.91 12.70 52.87
CA ALA A 107 -1.95 12.73 51.83
C ALA A 107 -1.37 13.06 50.45
N GLN A 108 -0.41 13.99 50.38
CA GLN A 108 0.32 14.29 49.14
C GLN A 108 1.18 13.11 48.68
N LEU A 109 1.82 12.41 49.63
CA LEU A 109 2.65 11.23 49.36
C LEU A 109 1.84 10.13 48.66
N VAL A 110 0.65 9.79 49.17
CA VAL A 110 -0.23 8.79 48.55
C VAL A 110 -0.59 9.17 47.11
N THR A 111 -0.89 10.46 46.88
CA THR A 111 -1.21 10.96 45.53
C THR A 111 0.01 10.86 44.60
N ALA A 112 1.20 11.19 45.10
CA ALA A 112 2.44 11.09 44.34
C ALA A 112 2.80 9.62 44.02
N GLU A 113 2.61 8.70 44.97
CA GLU A 113 2.83 7.25 44.79
C GLU A 113 1.91 6.68 43.71
N GLN A 114 0.62 7.02 43.73
CA GLN A 114 -0.33 6.61 42.68
C GLN A 114 0.12 7.12 41.31
N SER A 115 0.56 8.38 41.25
CA SER A 115 1.05 8.99 40.01
C SER A 115 2.30 8.29 39.46
N VAL A 116 3.19 7.80 40.34
CA VAL A 116 4.36 7.01 39.94
C VAL A 116 3.94 5.67 39.37
N GLU A 117 2.97 4.99 39.97
CA GLU A 117 2.46 3.72 39.46
C GLU A 117 1.87 3.87 38.05
N ASP A 118 1.08 4.92 37.82
CA ASP A 118 0.50 5.21 36.51
C ASP A 118 1.58 5.53 35.46
N THR A 119 2.58 6.37 35.80
CA THR A 119 3.71 6.64 34.91
C THR A 119 4.53 5.39 34.64
N LYS A 120 4.70 4.51 35.63
CA LYS A 120 5.42 3.25 35.46
C LYS A 120 4.73 2.35 34.45
N LYS A 121 3.39 2.21 34.53
CA LYS A 121 2.60 1.45 33.55
C LYS A 121 2.80 1.99 32.13
N LEU A 122 2.74 3.30 31.96
CA LEU A 122 2.99 3.95 30.66
C LEU A 122 4.44 3.75 30.19
N HIS A 123 5.41 3.86 31.09
CA HIS A 123 6.83 3.64 30.79
C HIS A 123 7.08 2.20 30.33
N ASP A 124 6.49 1.21 30.99
CA ASP A 124 6.65 -0.21 30.64
C ASP A 124 6.05 -0.50 29.25
N GLN A 125 4.90 0.09 28.93
CA GLN A 125 4.32 0.03 27.59
C GLN A 125 5.23 0.69 26.54
N ALA A 126 5.75 1.89 26.85
CA ALA A 126 6.66 2.60 25.95
C ALA A 126 7.98 1.85 25.75
N LEU A 127 8.47 1.12 26.76
CA LEU A 127 9.66 0.29 26.67
C LEU A 127 9.47 -0.86 25.67
N GLN A 128 8.31 -1.53 25.72
CA GLN A 128 7.98 -2.58 24.73
C GLN A 128 7.88 -2.02 23.31
N GLN A 129 7.23 -0.87 23.14
CA GLN A 129 7.10 -0.21 21.83
C GLN A 129 8.47 0.25 21.29
N ALA A 130 9.31 0.82 22.14
CA ALA A 130 10.66 1.25 21.79
C ALA A 130 11.53 0.05 21.37
N GLU A 131 11.40 -1.09 22.06
CA GLU A 131 12.13 -2.31 21.71
C GLU A 131 11.67 -2.89 20.36
N GLN A 132 10.36 -2.91 20.10
CA GLN A 132 9.82 -3.31 18.80
C GLN A 132 10.30 -2.38 17.67
N ALA A 133 10.29 -1.06 17.91
CA ALA A 133 10.77 -0.07 16.95
C ALA A 133 12.26 -0.23 16.65
N LYS A 134 13.11 -0.46 17.67
CA LYS A 134 14.54 -0.76 17.50
C LYS A 134 14.75 -2.00 16.62
N LYS A 135 14.04 -3.09 16.92
CA LYS A 135 14.11 -4.33 16.13
C LYS A 135 13.66 -4.13 14.69
N ALA A 136 12.62 -3.31 14.46
CA ALA A 136 12.16 -2.98 13.12
C ALA A 136 13.22 -2.20 12.32
N VAL A 137 13.86 -1.21 12.92
CA VAL A 137 14.96 -0.45 12.31
C VAL A 137 16.16 -1.35 12.02
N GLU A 138 16.54 -2.22 12.96
CA GLU A 138 17.65 -3.15 12.77
C GLU A 138 17.39 -4.13 11.61
N ARG A 139 16.20 -4.74 11.57
CA ARG A 139 15.79 -5.63 10.47
C ARG A 139 15.79 -4.93 9.13
N ASN A 140 15.24 -3.72 9.07
CA ASN A 140 15.22 -2.93 7.84
C ASN A 140 16.64 -2.52 7.42
N GLY A 141 17.52 -2.19 8.37
CA GLY A 141 18.93 -1.92 8.10
C GLY A 141 19.68 -3.13 7.55
N MET A 142 19.37 -4.34 8.03
CA MET A 142 19.92 -5.58 7.44
C MET A 142 19.42 -5.81 6.02
N ALA A 143 18.11 -5.65 5.78
CA ALA A 143 17.53 -5.78 4.44
C ALA A 143 18.11 -4.75 3.45
N LEU A 144 18.33 -3.51 3.90
CA LEU A 144 18.98 -2.47 3.10
C LEU A 144 20.42 -2.86 2.72
N ARG A 145 21.21 -3.41 3.66
CA ARG A 145 22.57 -3.89 3.35
C ARG A 145 22.55 -5.02 2.34
N GLU A 146 21.61 -5.95 2.46
CA GLU A 146 21.43 -7.04 1.50
C GLU A 146 21.10 -6.49 0.10
N LYS A 147 20.17 -5.54 0.00
CA LYS A 147 19.84 -4.86 -1.26
C LYS A 147 21.03 -4.13 -1.87
N VAL A 148 21.85 -3.46 -1.07
CA VAL A 148 23.08 -2.79 -1.53
C VAL A 148 24.10 -3.79 -2.09
N ASN A 149 24.21 -4.97 -1.48
CA ASN A 149 25.07 -6.04 -1.99
C ASN A 149 24.52 -6.62 -3.30
N GLU A 150 23.20 -6.86 -3.36
CA GLU A 150 22.49 -7.32 -4.55
C GLU A 150 22.67 -6.34 -5.72
N ARG A 151 22.53 -5.02 -5.48
CA ARG A 151 22.83 -3.97 -6.46
C ARG A 151 24.21 -4.16 -7.07
N SER A 152 25.24 -4.30 -6.24
CA SER A 152 26.63 -4.39 -6.73
C SER A 152 26.83 -5.59 -7.65
N LYS A 153 26.19 -6.71 -7.32
CA LYS A 153 26.18 -7.91 -8.16
C LYS A 153 25.43 -7.69 -9.48
N LEU A 154 24.23 -7.11 -9.43
CA LEU A 154 23.40 -6.85 -10.60
C LEU A 154 24.05 -5.83 -11.55
N LEU A 155 24.68 -4.79 -11.01
CA LEU A 155 25.41 -3.80 -11.81
C LEU A 155 26.61 -4.42 -12.53
N SER A 156 27.39 -5.27 -11.85
CA SER A 156 28.50 -6.00 -12.47
C SER A 156 28.02 -6.93 -13.60
N GLN A 157 26.93 -7.65 -13.38
CA GLN A 157 26.32 -8.50 -14.41
C GLN A 157 25.79 -7.70 -15.60
N LEU A 158 25.15 -6.55 -15.32
CA LEU A 158 24.66 -5.64 -16.34
C LEU A 158 25.81 -5.08 -17.18
N GLU A 159 26.92 -4.69 -16.57
CA GLU A 159 28.10 -4.21 -17.27
C GLU A 159 28.72 -5.29 -18.16
N GLN A 160 28.79 -6.54 -17.66
CA GLN A 160 29.24 -7.68 -18.45
C GLN A 160 28.32 -7.94 -19.65
N ALA A 161 26.99 -7.89 -19.46
CA ALA A 161 26.03 -8.06 -20.53
C ALA A 161 26.12 -6.93 -21.58
N LYS A 162 26.21 -5.66 -21.14
CA LYS A 162 26.41 -4.51 -22.04
C LYS A 162 27.71 -4.59 -22.84
N MET A 163 28.78 -5.13 -22.26
CA MET A 163 30.04 -5.37 -22.99
C MET A 163 29.85 -6.40 -24.11
N GLN A 164 29.14 -7.50 -23.84
CA GLN A 164 28.84 -8.53 -24.84
C GLN A 164 27.91 -8.00 -25.94
N GLU A 165 26.92 -7.20 -25.57
CA GLU A 165 26.02 -6.52 -26.51
C GLU A 165 26.82 -5.59 -27.44
N LYS A 166 27.69 -4.74 -26.88
CA LYS A 166 28.54 -3.82 -27.65
C LYS A 166 29.53 -4.55 -28.58
N VAL A 167 30.10 -5.67 -28.14
CA VAL A 167 30.97 -6.51 -29.00
C VAL A 167 30.14 -7.11 -30.13
N SER A 168 28.96 -7.64 -29.85
CA SER A 168 28.06 -8.22 -30.86
C SER A 168 27.57 -7.17 -31.86
N GLU A 169 27.21 -5.98 -31.38
CA GLU A 169 26.84 -4.83 -32.23
C GLU A 169 28.02 -4.40 -33.10
N SER A 170 29.25 -4.36 -32.55
CA SER A 170 30.46 -4.07 -33.32
C SER A 170 30.71 -5.13 -34.40
N LEU A 171 30.57 -6.42 -34.08
CA LEU A 171 30.69 -7.53 -35.04
C LEU A 171 29.61 -7.47 -36.11
N ASN A 172 28.35 -7.20 -35.74
CA ASN A 172 27.25 -7.04 -36.67
C ASN A 172 27.45 -5.82 -37.58
N SER A 173 27.86 -4.68 -37.04
CA SER A 173 28.15 -3.48 -37.84
C SER A 173 29.33 -3.70 -38.80
N MET A 174 30.34 -4.48 -38.38
CA MET A 174 31.46 -4.87 -39.23
C MET A 174 31.05 -5.89 -40.29
N ASN A 175 30.11 -6.81 -39.97
CA ASN A 175 29.51 -7.75 -40.92
C ASN A 175 28.58 -7.06 -41.92
N GLU A 176 27.85 -6.02 -41.51
CA GLU A 176 27.07 -5.17 -42.43
C GLU A 176 27.98 -4.32 -43.33
N LEU A 177 29.11 -3.82 -42.82
CA LEU A 177 30.09 -3.13 -43.64
C LEU A 177 30.83 -4.07 -44.61
N SER A 178 31.16 -5.30 -44.20
CA SER A 178 31.87 -6.27 -45.05
C SER A 178 30.95 -7.01 -46.02
N ALA A 179 29.66 -7.17 -45.69
CA ALA A 179 28.63 -7.68 -46.61
C ALA A 179 28.19 -6.66 -47.66
N ASN A 180 28.57 -5.38 -47.52
CA ASN A 180 28.40 -4.34 -48.55
C ASN A 180 29.53 -4.31 -49.59
N GLY A 181 30.15 -5.46 -49.86
CA GLY A 181 30.73 -5.74 -51.15
C GLY A 181 29.62 -5.91 -52.20
N ASN A 182 29.13 -4.78 -52.73
CA ASN A 182 28.42 -4.64 -54.01
C ASN A 182 26.89 -4.92 -54.02
N SER A 183 26.09 -3.84 -53.96
CA SER A 183 24.67 -3.74 -54.40
C SER A 183 23.65 -4.68 -53.73
N PRO A 184 22.48 -4.18 -53.24
CA PRO A 184 21.38 -5.06 -52.85
C PRO A 184 21.04 -5.99 -54.02
N SER A 185 21.32 -7.28 -53.90
CA SER A 185 20.93 -8.24 -54.94
C SER A 185 19.41 -8.24 -55.04
N LEU A 186 18.90 -8.31 -56.27
CA LEU A 186 17.45 -8.35 -56.52
C LEU A 186 16.78 -9.51 -55.77
N ASP A 187 17.52 -10.57 -55.47
CA ASP A 187 17.05 -11.71 -54.67
C ASP A 187 16.81 -11.34 -53.20
N ALA A 188 17.67 -10.54 -52.56
CA ALA A 188 17.44 -10.11 -51.18
C ALA A 188 16.21 -9.18 -51.06
N VAL A 189 15.96 -8.38 -52.10
CA VAL A 189 14.75 -7.55 -52.19
C VAL A 189 13.51 -8.43 -52.43
N ARG A 190 13.61 -9.44 -53.30
CA ARG A 190 12.55 -10.44 -53.54
C ARG A 190 12.19 -11.16 -52.24
N ASP A 191 13.16 -11.70 -51.50
CA ASP A 191 12.92 -12.38 -50.23
C ASP A 191 12.23 -11.46 -49.21
N LYS A 192 12.60 -10.18 -49.15
CA LYS A 192 11.98 -9.20 -48.26
C LYS A 192 10.54 -8.88 -48.66
N ILE A 193 10.24 -8.84 -49.95
CA ILE A 193 8.89 -8.68 -50.48
C ILE A 193 8.06 -9.93 -50.16
N GLU A 194 8.59 -11.13 -50.39
CA GLU A 194 7.91 -12.39 -50.11
C GLU A 194 7.62 -12.56 -48.61
N ARG A 195 8.54 -12.16 -47.72
CA ARG A 195 8.32 -12.16 -46.27
C ARG A 195 7.24 -11.17 -45.82
N ARG A 196 7.16 -9.99 -46.44
CA ARG A 196 6.09 -9.04 -46.15
C ARG A 196 4.75 -9.54 -46.67
N TYR A 197 4.75 -10.14 -47.86
CA TYR A 197 3.55 -10.69 -48.46
C TYR A 197 3.00 -11.85 -47.65
N SER A 198 3.84 -12.82 -47.24
CA SER A 198 3.41 -13.95 -46.39
C SER A 198 2.95 -13.52 -45.00
N LYS A 199 3.62 -12.52 -44.40
CA LYS A 199 3.17 -11.95 -43.12
C LYS A 199 1.81 -11.24 -43.25
N ALA A 200 1.59 -10.50 -44.33
CA ALA A 200 0.31 -9.85 -44.59
C ALA A 200 -0.80 -10.88 -44.88
N LEU A 201 -0.49 -11.95 -45.63
CA LEU A 201 -1.42 -13.04 -45.91
C LEU A 201 -1.81 -13.78 -44.62
N GLY A 202 -0.82 -14.12 -43.77
CA GLY A 202 -1.08 -14.76 -42.48
C GLY A 202 -1.85 -13.87 -41.51
N GLN A 203 -1.61 -12.55 -41.53
CA GLN A 203 -2.42 -11.59 -40.77
C GLN A 203 -3.86 -11.48 -41.30
N ALA A 204 -4.06 -11.58 -42.62
CA ALA A 204 -5.39 -11.58 -43.23
C ALA A 204 -6.16 -12.88 -42.92
N GLU A 205 -5.51 -14.05 -42.98
CA GLU A 205 -6.09 -15.33 -42.56
C GLU A 205 -6.43 -15.35 -41.07
N LEU A 206 -5.58 -14.79 -40.20
CA LEU A 206 -5.89 -14.65 -38.77
C LEU A 206 -7.09 -13.73 -38.53
N ALA A 207 -7.20 -12.64 -39.30
CA ALA A 207 -8.35 -11.75 -39.21
C ALA A 207 -9.64 -12.44 -39.68
N GLU A 208 -9.62 -13.18 -40.79
CA GLU A 208 -10.76 -13.94 -41.30
C GLU A 208 -11.20 -15.05 -40.33
N ASN A 209 -10.24 -15.81 -39.79
CA ASN A 209 -10.51 -16.83 -38.78
C ASN A 209 -11.03 -16.23 -37.46
N SER A 210 -10.59 -15.03 -37.07
CA SER A 210 -11.07 -14.38 -35.84
C SER A 210 -12.53 -13.90 -35.93
N VAL A 211 -12.99 -13.48 -37.12
CA VAL A 211 -14.38 -13.09 -37.35
C VAL A 211 -15.28 -14.32 -37.43
N SER A 212 -14.84 -15.37 -38.12
CA SER A 212 -15.56 -16.65 -38.20
C SER A 212 -15.68 -17.33 -36.82
N ASN A 213 -14.59 -17.34 -36.04
CA ASN A 213 -14.61 -17.87 -34.67
C ASN A 213 -15.51 -17.04 -33.75
N ARG A 214 -15.51 -15.70 -33.85
CA ARG A 214 -16.46 -14.86 -33.09
C ARG A 214 -17.92 -15.12 -33.49
N MET A 215 -18.19 -15.44 -34.76
CA MET A 215 -19.55 -15.74 -35.23
C MET A 215 -20.02 -17.11 -34.73
N GLN A 216 -19.15 -18.13 -34.73
CA GLN A 216 -19.43 -19.43 -34.12
C GLN A 216 -19.57 -19.35 -32.59
N GLU A 217 -18.79 -18.52 -31.91
CA GLU A 217 -18.88 -18.33 -30.45
C GLU A 217 -20.18 -17.63 -30.06
N ILE A 218 -20.66 -16.67 -30.88
CA ILE A 218 -21.97 -16.02 -30.71
C ILE A 218 -23.12 -17.01 -30.99
N GLU A 219 -23.02 -17.86 -32.01
CA GLU A 219 -24.02 -18.92 -32.27
C GLU A 219 -24.07 -19.93 -31.12
N GLN A 220 -22.93 -20.37 -30.59
CA GLN A 220 -22.88 -21.29 -29.45
C GLN A 220 -23.42 -20.66 -28.16
N ALA A 221 -23.09 -19.39 -27.90
CA ALA A 221 -23.64 -18.65 -26.76
C ALA A 221 -25.16 -18.47 -26.87
N GLY A 222 -25.68 -18.23 -28.09
CA GLY A 222 -27.12 -18.15 -28.36
C GLY A 222 -27.85 -19.48 -28.12
N VAL A 223 -27.26 -20.60 -28.54
CA VAL A 223 -27.84 -21.95 -28.36
C VAL A 223 -27.82 -22.38 -26.89
N GLN A 224 -26.76 -22.07 -26.13
CA GLN A 224 -26.70 -22.40 -24.70
C GLN A 224 -27.69 -21.58 -23.87
N LEU A 225 -27.88 -20.29 -24.18
CA LEU A 225 -28.87 -19.43 -23.52
C LEU A 225 -30.32 -19.87 -23.86
N ALA A 226 -30.59 -20.22 -25.11
CA ALA A 226 -31.89 -20.75 -25.53
C ALA A 226 -32.18 -22.14 -24.95
N GLY A 227 -31.15 -22.96 -24.74
CA GLY A 227 -31.26 -24.27 -24.10
C GLY A 227 -31.66 -24.20 -22.62
N HIS A 228 -31.07 -23.27 -21.86
CA HIS A 228 -31.44 -23.07 -20.45
C HIS A 228 -32.88 -22.55 -20.28
N SER A 229 -33.30 -21.57 -21.08
CA SER A 229 -34.68 -21.05 -20.99
C SER A 229 -35.74 -22.08 -21.39
N ARG A 230 -35.45 -22.95 -22.38
CA ARG A 230 -36.36 -24.04 -22.77
C ARG A 230 -36.43 -25.14 -21.72
N LEU A 231 -35.32 -25.47 -21.04
CA LEU A 231 -35.29 -26.41 -19.93
C LEU A 231 -36.08 -25.90 -18.71
N GLU A 232 -35.99 -24.61 -18.43
CA GLU A 232 -36.79 -23.97 -17.38
C GLU A 232 -38.28 -23.94 -17.72
N GLN A 233 -38.65 -23.64 -18.97
CA GLN A 233 -40.04 -23.74 -19.43
C GLN A 233 -40.59 -25.17 -19.32
N ILE A 234 -39.83 -26.18 -19.75
CA ILE A 234 -40.24 -27.59 -19.66
C ILE A 234 -40.35 -28.03 -18.19
N ARG A 235 -39.47 -27.56 -17.29
CA ARG A 235 -39.62 -27.81 -15.84
C ARG A 235 -40.87 -27.14 -15.27
N ALA A 236 -41.15 -25.91 -15.66
CA ALA A 236 -42.35 -25.20 -15.23
C ALA A 236 -43.63 -25.88 -15.72
N GLU A 237 -43.63 -26.38 -16.96
CA GLU A 237 -44.74 -27.14 -17.55
C GLU A 237 -44.92 -28.52 -16.89
N MET A 238 -43.83 -29.21 -16.52
CA MET A 238 -43.92 -30.50 -15.83
C MET A 238 -44.32 -30.40 -14.35
N ASN A 239 -44.03 -29.27 -13.67
CA ASN A 239 -44.37 -29.07 -12.26
C ASN A 239 -45.82 -28.59 -12.03
N ASN A 240 -46.66 -28.46 -13.08
CA ASN A 240 -48.00 -27.90 -12.94
C ASN A 240 -49.08 -28.73 -13.65
N PRO A 241 -49.64 -29.80 -13.03
CA PRO A 241 -50.84 -30.43 -13.53
C PRO A 241 -52.07 -29.66 -13.03
N LYS A 242 -52.90 -29.17 -13.97
CA LYS A 242 -54.21 -28.53 -13.80
C LYS A 242 -54.22 -27.09 -13.28
N ALA A 243 -54.45 -26.15 -14.20
CA ALA A 243 -55.69 -25.35 -14.18
C ALA A 243 -55.92 -24.77 -15.57
N VAL A 244 -57.07 -25.15 -16.11
CA VAL A 244 -57.70 -24.68 -17.33
C VAL A 244 -58.41 -23.36 -17.05
N GLU A 245 -58.59 -22.56 -18.11
CA GLU A 245 -59.50 -21.40 -18.24
C GLU A 245 -59.13 -20.14 -17.44
N GLY A 246 -59.13 -18.94 -18.00
CA GLY A 246 -59.60 -18.48 -19.30
C GLY A 246 -59.79 -16.96 -19.23
N ASN A 247 -59.70 -16.31 -20.40
CA ASN A 247 -60.04 -14.91 -20.66
C ASN A 247 -59.16 -13.82 -20.00
N SER A 248 -58.80 -12.72 -20.66
CA SER A 248 -59.06 -12.26 -22.03
C SER A 248 -58.29 -10.95 -22.20
N GLN A 249 -57.77 -10.73 -23.41
CA GLN A 249 -57.70 -9.41 -24.08
C GLN A 249 -57.04 -8.26 -23.30
N GLN A 250 -55.87 -7.82 -23.75
CA GLN A 250 -55.80 -6.72 -24.72
C GLN A 250 -54.35 -6.47 -25.12
N ALA A 251 -54.13 -6.55 -26.42
CA ALA A 251 -52.96 -6.04 -27.08
C ALA A 251 -53.09 -4.52 -27.29
N ILE A 252 -51.93 -3.92 -27.49
CA ILE A 252 -51.65 -2.65 -28.18
C ILE A 252 -51.63 -1.41 -27.27
N GLY A 253 -50.42 -0.88 -27.11
CA GLY A 253 -50.26 0.54 -26.79
C GLY A 253 -48.89 0.90 -26.25
N SER A 254 -48.02 1.39 -27.15
CA SER A 254 -47.07 2.50 -26.89
C SER A 254 -46.02 2.32 -25.78
N ALA A 255 -44.81 2.00 -26.22
CA ALA A 255 -43.59 2.33 -25.50
C ALA A 255 -43.42 3.87 -25.47
N GLU A 256 -43.51 4.44 -24.28
CA GLU A 256 -43.02 5.78 -23.97
C GLU A 256 -41.74 5.64 -23.14
N ALA A 257 -40.65 6.12 -23.74
CA ALA A 257 -39.65 7.01 -23.14
C ALA A 257 -39.13 6.78 -21.70
N LYS A 258 -37.79 6.86 -21.63
CA LYS A 258 -36.94 7.48 -20.58
C LYS A 258 -36.32 6.58 -19.51
N ALA A 259 -34.98 6.55 -19.63
CA ALA A 259 -34.01 6.97 -18.64
C ALA A 259 -33.74 6.04 -17.44
N GLN A 260 -32.50 5.56 -17.43
CA GLN A 260 -31.75 4.92 -16.35
C GLN A 260 -31.91 5.61 -14.99
N PRO A 261 -31.81 4.83 -13.89
CA PRO A 261 -31.15 5.27 -12.68
C PRO A 261 -29.85 4.50 -12.43
N ASN A 262 -28.89 5.26 -11.95
CA ASN A 262 -27.48 4.95 -11.75
C ASN A 262 -27.29 4.24 -10.38
N VAL A 263 -26.86 2.98 -10.40
CA VAL A 263 -26.82 2.08 -9.23
C VAL A 263 -25.60 2.32 -8.31
N GLN A 264 -24.79 3.35 -8.58
CA GLN A 264 -23.53 3.59 -7.87
C GLN A 264 -23.64 4.52 -6.66
N ASP A 265 -24.65 5.39 -6.60
CA ASP A 265 -24.83 6.28 -5.44
C ASP A 265 -25.37 5.56 -4.19
N ASP A 266 -26.13 4.48 -4.38
CA ASP A 266 -26.82 3.78 -3.28
C ASP A 266 -25.84 2.95 -2.42
N ALA A 267 -24.84 2.34 -3.06
CA ALA A 267 -23.83 1.54 -2.37
C ALA A 267 -22.86 2.39 -1.52
N VAL A 268 -22.59 3.62 -1.96
CA VAL A 268 -21.71 4.55 -1.24
C VAL A 268 -22.43 5.18 -0.05
N GLN A 269 -23.73 5.48 -0.19
CA GLN A 269 -24.54 5.97 0.92
C GLN A 269 -24.81 4.92 2.00
N ALA A 270 -24.97 3.65 1.61
CA ALA A 270 -25.12 2.55 2.59
C ALA A 270 -23.87 2.42 3.48
N ARG A 271 -22.67 2.57 2.91
CA ARG A 271 -21.40 2.42 3.64
C ARG A 271 -21.04 3.61 4.53
N LEU A 272 -21.53 4.80 4.19
CA LEU A 272 -21.41 6.00 5.04
C LEU A 272 -22.35 5.98 6.25
N ARG A 273 -23.47 5.24 6.17
CA ARG A 273 -24.42 5.09 7.28
C ARG A 273 -23.88 4.14 8.35
N GLU A 274 -23.20 3.08 7.94
CA GLU A 274 -22.54 2.11 8.84
C GLU A 274 -21.42 2.76 9.67
N LEU A 275 -20.72 3.75 9.13
CA LEU A 275 -19.68 4.50 9.84
C LEU A 275 -20.22 5.56 10.81
N ARG A 276 -21.52 5.91 10.74
CA ARG A 276 -22.15 6.90 11.63
C ARG A 276 -22.83 6.27 12.85
N GLY A 277 -22.95 4.94 12.90
CA GLY A 277 -23.44 4.21 14.08
C GLY A 277 -24.90 4.50 14.45
N GLU A 278 -25.80 4.47 13.45
CA GLU A 278 -27.25 4.30 13.67
C GLU A 278 -27.69 2.88 13.32
#